data_AF-A0AA37EJQ4-F1
#
_entry.id   AF-A0AA37EJQ4-F1
#
_cell.length_a   1.000
_cell.length_b   1.000
_cell.length_c   1.000
_cell.angle_alpha   90.00
_cell.angle_beta   90.00
_cell.angle_gamma   90.00
#
_symmetry.space_group_name_H-M   'P 1'
#
loop_
_entity.id
_entity.type
_entity.pdbx_description
1 polymer ?
#
loop_
_entity_poly.entity_id
_entity_poly.type
_entity_poly.pdbx_seq_one_letter_code
_entity_poly.pdbx_strand_id
1 'polypeptide(L)'
;MNERLQELLDAVQRTASQVGGSAADAAYGMGKRAGELLSVAKLNIRIMDLKGAVSTALREVGEMIYATHTGTLTESEVLLAKLQEIDGLRQQIDRLEREIARLQGGAVCPFCGAAARSGDVFCRECGQKL
;
A
#
# COMPACT_ATOMS: atom_id res chain seq x y z
N MET A 1 18.82 3.83 -7.85
CA MET A 1 17.43 4.13 -7.44
C MET A 1 17.05 5.48 -8.03
N ASN A 2 16.56 5.53 -9.28
CA ASN A 2 15.87 6.69 -9.87
C ASN A 2 15.43 6.49 -11.34
N GLU A 3 16.01 5.54 -12.09
CA GLU A 3 15.66 5.34 -13.51
C GLU A 3 14.21 4.87 -13.72
N ARG A 4 13.74 3.91 -12.93
CA ARG A 4 12.34 3.41 -13.00
C ARG A 4 11.30 4.47 -12.62
N LEU A 5 11.69 5.44 -11.80
CA LEU A 5 10.82 6.56 -11.43
C LEU A 5 10.74 7.57 -12.58
N GLN A 6 11.85 7.83 -13.26
CA GLN A 6 11.89 8.68 -14.46
C GLN A 6 11.09 8.07 -15.61
N GLU A 7 11.20 6.77 -15.86
CA GLU A 7 10.43 6.08 -16.90
C GLU A 7 8.91 6.20 -16.69
N LEU A 8 8.45 6.12 -15.42
CA LEU A 8 7.03 6.28 -15.08
C LEU A 8 6.56 7.73 -15.27
N LEU A 9 7.38 8.71 -14.92
CA LEU A 9 7.08 10.12 -15.13
C LEU A 9 7.00 10.45 -16.63
N ASP A 10 7.91 9.91 -17.44
CA ASP A 10 7.93 10.09 -18.89
C ASP A 10 6.76 9.40 -19.59
N ALA A 11 6.28 8.27 -19.07
CA ALA A 11 5.09 7.60 -19.56
C ALA A 11 3.83 8.46 -19.32
N VAL A 12 3.69 9.03 -18.11
CA VAL A 12 2.58 9.93 -17.77
C VAL A 12 2.61 11.20 -18.61
N GLN A 13 3.80 11.76 -18.86
CA GLN A 13 3.98 12.95 -19.69
C GLN A 13 3.63 12.71 -21.17
N ARG A 14 3.89 11.51 -21.70
CA ARG A 14 3.53 11.17 -23.08
C ARG A 14 2.02 10.99 -23.28
N THR A 15 1.34 10.37 -22.31
CA THR A 15 -0.13 10.24 -22.35
C THR A 15 -0.83 11.59 -22.24
N ALA A 16 -0.22 12.57 -21.55
CA ALA A 16 -0.71 13.93 -21.41
C ALA A 16 -0.78 14.72 -22.74
N SER A 17 0.10 14.43 -23.70
CA SER A 17 0.21 15.20 -24.96
C SER A 17 -0.78 14.77 -26.06
N GLN A 18 -1.48 13.65 -25.90
CA GLN A 18 -2.17 12.97 -27.01
C GLN A 18 -3.68 13.26 -27.14
N VAL A 19 -4.28 14.12 -26.30
CA VAL A 19 -5.74 14.39 -26.35
C VAL A 19 -6.03 15.90 -26.21
N GLY A 20 -6.23 16.57 -27.35
CA GLY A 20 -6.53 18.01 -27.43
C GLY A 20 -8.03 18.31 -27.49
N GLY A 21 -8.52 19.12 -26.54
CA GLY A 21 -9.86 19.73 -26.55
C GLY A 21 -10.25 20.28 -25.16
N SER A 22 -10.39 21.62 -25.05
CA SER A 22 -10.70 22.43 -23.84
C SER A 22 -9.54 22.67 -22.85
N ALA A 23 -8.71 23.67 -23.15
CA ALA A 23 -7.40 23.90 -22.50
C ALA A 23 -7.42 24.27 -21.00
N ALA A 24 -8.47 24.88 -20.46
CA ALA A 24 -8.49 25.28 -19.04
C ALA A 24 -8.95 24.13 -18.12
N ASP A 25 -10.07 23.48 -18.44
CA ASP A 25 -10.59 22.36 -17.66
C ASP A 25 -9.75 21.09 -17.84
N ALA A 26 -9.19 20.87 -19.04
CA ALA A 26 -8.27 19.77 -19.28
C ALA A 26 -6.93 19.99 -18.55
N ALA A 27 -6.36 21.19 -18.56
CA ALA A 27 -5.11 21.47 -17.82
C ALA A 27 -5.29 21.32 -16.31
N TYR A 28 -6.41 21.83 -15.75
CA TYR A 28 -6.72 21.66 -14.33
C TYR A 28 -6.97 20.18 -13.97
N GLY A 29 -7.73 19.45 -14.80
CA GLY A 29 -7.99 18.03 -14.65
C GLY A 29 -6.71 17.17 -14.76
N MET A 30 -5.82 17.49 -15.69
CA MET A 30 -4.54 16.81 -15.88
C MET A 30 -3.58 17.08 -14.72
N GLY A 31 -3.48 18.33 -14.25
CA GLY A 31 -2.66 18.67 -13.08
C GLY A 31 -3.11 17.94 -11.81
N LYS A 32 -4.44 17.88 -11.59
CA LYS A 32 -5.04 17.14 -10.47
C LYS A 32 -4.73 15.64 -10.55
N ARG A 33 -4.94 15.02 -11.72
CA ARG A 33 -4.65 13.58 -11.91
C ARG A 33 -3.16 13.26 -11.82
N ALA A 34 -2.28 14.10 -12.35
CA ALA A 34 -0.83 13.92 -12.20
C ALA A 34 -0.41 13.98 -10.72
N GLY A 35 -1.00 14.91 -9.95
CA GLY A 35 -0.80 15.01 -8.50
C GLY A 35 -1.30 13.77 -7.73
N GLU A 36 -2.46 13.22 -8.09
CA GLU A 36 -3.01 11.98 -7.53
C GLU A 36 -2.11 10.78 -7.85
N LEU A 37 -1.64 10.64 -9.10
CA LEU A 37 -0.73 9.56 -9.51
C LEU A 37 0.61 9.62 -8.76
N LEU A 38 1.21 10.80 -8.63
CA LEU A 38 2.43 10.99 -7.84
C LEU A 38 2.21 10.64 -6.36
N SER A 39 1.05 10.99 -5.81
CA SER A 39 0.68 10.65 -4.43
C SER A 39 0.56 9.14 -4.25
N VAL A 40 -0.10 8.44 -5.17
CA VAL A 40 -0.20 6.97 -5.17
C VAL A 40 1.19 6.33 -5.29
N ALA A 41 2.06 6.83 -6.16
CA ALA A 41 3.43 6.33 -6.31
C ALA A 41 4.23 6.43 -5.00
N LYS A 42 4.15 7.58 -4.30
CA LYS A 42 4.80 7.77 -2.98
C LYS A 42 4.27 6.79 -1.93
N LEU A 43 2.95 6.59 -1.88
CA LEU A 43 2.34 5.63 -0.96
C LEU A 43 2.81 4.20 -1.25
N ASN A 44 2.91 3.81 -2.52
CA ASN A 44 3.42 2.49 -2.91
C ASN A 44 4.88 2.25 -2.52
N ILE A 45 5.75 3.26 -2.64
CA ILE A 45 7.15 3.16 -2.16
C ILE A 45 7.16 2.89 -0.65
N ARG A 46 6.35 3.63 0.11
CA ARG A 46 6.26 3.43 1.56
C ARG A 46 5.71 2.05 1.94
N ILE A 47 4.74 1.53 1.20
CA ILE A 47 4.25 0.15 1.36
C ILE A 47 5.37 -0.86 1.10
N MET A 48 6.20 -0.64 0.07
CA MET A 48 7.33 -1.51 -0.24
C MET A 48 8.35 -1.54 0.91
N ASP A 49 8.70 -0.38 1.47
CA ASP A 49 9.60 -0.29 2.62
C ASP A 49 9.03 -1.03 3.84
N LEU A 50 7.74 -0.83 4.14
CA LEU A 50 7.05 -1.54 5.23
C LEU A 50 6.99 -3.05 5.01
N LYS A 51 6.74 -3.52 3.77
CA LYS A 51 6.78 -4.95 3.42
C LYS A 51 8.18 -5.52 3.62
N GLY A 52 9.23 -4.74 3.32
CA GLY A 52 10.62 -5.09 3.63
C GLY A 52 10.89 -5.21 5.13
N ALA A 53 10.34 -4.29 5.94
CA ALA A 53 10.44 -4.35 7.39
C ALA A 53 9.71 -5.58 7.97
N VAL A 54 8.50 -5.90 7.49
CA VAL A 54 7.77 -7.14 7.86
C VAL A 54 8.60 -8.38 7.55
N SER A 55 9.21 -8.45 6.37
CA SER A 55 10.06 -9.59 5.98
C SER A 55 11.25 -9.75 6.91
N THR A 56 11.92 -8.64 7.24
CA THR A 56 13.04 -8.62 8.20
C THR A 56 12.60 -9.11 9.58
N ALA A 57 11.51 -8.58 10.11
CA ALA A 57 11.01 -8.97 11.43
C ALA A 57 10.57 -10.45 11.47
N LEU A 58 9.95 -10.96 10.41
CA LEU A 58 9.61 -12.39 10.29
C LEU A 58 10.86 -13.28 10.25
N ARG A 59 11.94 -12.85 9.60
CA ARG A 59 13.22 -13.56 9.61
C ARG A 59 13.80 -13.61 11.03
N GLU A 60 13.80 -12.49 11.75
CA GLU A 60 14.26 -12.44 13.15
C GLU A 60 13.44 -13.37 14.06
N VAL A 61 12.11 -13.40 13.90
CA VAL A 61 11.24 -14.36 14.59
C VAL A 61 11.63 -15.80 14.25
N GLY A 62 11.86 -16.11 12.98
CA GLY A 62 12.31 -17.44 12.56
C GLY A 62 13.64 -17.85 13.19
N GLU A 63 14.60 -16.92 13.26
CA GLU A 63 15.90 -17.12 13.91
C GLU A 63 15.73 -17.41 15.41
N MET A 64 14.85 -16.66 16.09
CA MET A 64 14.54 -16.89 17.51
C MET A 64 13.94 -18.29 17.74
N ILE A 65 13.00 -18.72 16.91
CA ILE A 65 12.40 -20.06 17.04
C ILE A 65 13.44 -21.15 16.77
N TYR A 66 14.28 -20.99 15.75
CA TYR A 66 15.34 -21.94 15.44
C TYR A 66 16.38 -22.02 16.55
N ALA A 67 16.76 -20.88 17.14
CA ALA A 67 17.69 -20.83 18.27
C ALA A 67 17.21 -21.69 19.45
N THR A 68 15.90 -21.65 19.75
CA THR A 68 15.27 -22.50 20.78
C THR A 68 15.40 -23.98 20.47
N HIS A 69 15.23 -24.37 19.20
CA HIS A 69 15.47 -25.76 18.77
C HIS A 69 16.93 -26.18 18.97
N THR A 70 17.89 -25.26 18.79
CA THR A 70 19.33 -25.53 18.97
C THR A 70 19.85 -25.38 20.42
N GLY A 71 18.95 -25.17 21.40
CA GLY A 71 19.29 -25.13 22.82
C GLY A 71 19.47 -23.74 23.42
N THR A 72 19.31 -22.67 22.64
CA THR A 72 19.29 -21.29 23.14
C THR A 72 17.84 -20.88 23.40
N LEU A 73 17.43 -20.85 24.67
CA LEU A 73 16.06 -20.46 25.03
C LEU A 73 15.77 -19.03 24.57
N THR A 74 14.74 -18.90 23.73
CA THR A 74 14.18 -17.58 23.40
C THR A 74 13.25 -17.15 24.50
N GLU A 75 13.47 -15.93 25.01
CA GLU A 75 12.57 -15.30 25.96
C GLU A 75 11.22 -15.02 25.30
N SER A 76 10.14 -15.53 25.89
CA SER A 76 8.80 -15.42 25.32
C SER A 76 8.33 -13.96 25.17
N GLU A 77 8.79 -13.06 26.04
CA GLU A 77 8.47 -11.63 25.98
C GLU A 77 9.11 -10.94 24.75
N VAL A 78 10.36 -11.29 24.43
CA VAL A 78 11.08 -10.76 23.27
C VAL A 78 10.41 -11.21 21.97
N LEU A 79 10.04 -12.49 21.90
CA LEU A 79 9.29 -13.05 20.77
C LEU A 79 7.93 -12.34 20.62
N LEU A 80 7.19 -12.16 21.72
CA LEU A 80 5.89 -11.49 21.70
C LEU A 80 6.01 -10.04 21.21
N ALA A 81 7.01 -9.30 21.67
CA ALA A 81 7.26 -7.94 21.24
C ALA A 81 7.51 -7.86 19.72
N LYS A 82 8.25 -8.82 19.16
CA LYS A 82 8.49 -8.91 17.70
C LYS A 82 7.25 -9.24 16.90
N LEU A 83 6.39 -10.12 17.41
CA LEU A 83 5.10 -10.43 16.76
C LEU A 83 4.19 -9.19 16.75
N GLN A 84 4.15 -8.44 17.86
CA GLN A 84 3.39 -7.19 17.93
C GLN A 84 3.95 -6.10 17.00
N GLU A 85 5.27 -6.05 16.81
CA GLU A 85 5.90 -5.18 15.81
C GLU A 85 5.40 -5.52 14.40
N ILE A 86 5.38 -6.81 14.04
CA ILE A 86 4.86 -7.28 12.74
C ILE A 86 3.39 -6.89 12.54
N ASP A 87 2.56 -7.08 13.57
CA ASP A 87 1.14 -6.69 13.52
C ASP A 87 0.98 -5.19 13.28
N GLY A 88 1.76 -4.36 13.98
CA GLY A 88 1.77 -2.91 13.81
C GLY A 88 2.22 -2.48 12.40
N LEU A 89 3.23 -3.13 11.83
CA LEU A 89 3.68 -2.87 10.46
C LEU A 89 2.62 -3.25 9.42
N ARG A 90 1.96 -4.41 9.59
CA ARG A 90 0.86 -4.84 8.72
C ARG A 90 -0.33 -3.89 8.77
N GLN A 91 -0.71 -3.44 9.96
CA GLN A 91 -1.76 -2.43 10.09
C GLN A 91 -1.43 -1.12 9.38
N GLN A 92 -0.16 -0.71 9.34
CA GLN A 92 0.26 0.48 8.59
C GLN A 92 0.14 0.25 7.08
N ILE A 93 0.54 -0.92 6.58
CA ILE A 93 0.35 -1.30 5.17
C ILE A 93 -1.14 -1.23 4.81
N ASP A 94 -2.02 -1.83 5.61
CA ASP A 94 -3.47 -1.83 5.36
C ASP A 94 -4.08 -0.42 5.33
N ARG A 95 -3.52 0.52 6.11
CA ARG A 95 -3.96 1.93 6.09
C ARG A 95 -3.54 2.62 4.80
N LEU A 96 -2.32 2.39 4.33
CA LEU A 96 -1.82 3.00 3.08
C LEU A 96 -2.50 2.40 1.84
N GLU A 97 -2.74 1.08 1.83
CA GLU A 97 -3.47 0.42 0.74
C GLU A 97 -4.91 0.96 0.64
N ARG A 98 -5.57 1.21 1.78
CA ARG A 98 -6.85 1.93 1.85
C ARG A 98 -6.80 3.33 1.27
N GLU A 99 -5.75 4.09 1.57
CA GLU A 99 -5.58 5.45 1.06
C GLU A 99 -5.39 5.47 -0.45
N ILE A 100 -4.60 4.55 -1.00
CA ILE A 100 -4.42 4.37 -2.45
C ILE A 100 -5.76 4.05 -3.12
N ALA A 101 -6.53 3.11 -2.56
CA ALA A 101 -7.82 2.73 -3.11
C ALA A 101 -8.80 3.92 -3.15
N ARG A 102 -8.78 4.77 -2.11
CA ARG A 102 -9.54 6.03 -2.08
C ARG A 102 -9.10 7.02 -3.16
N LEU A 103 -7.79 7.21 -3.35
CA LEU A 103 -7.24 8.13 -4.37
C LEU A 103 -7.53 7.67 -5.80
N GLN A 104 -7.65 6.36 -6.02
CA GLN A 104 -7.97 5.79 -7.33
C GLN A 104 -9.48 5.86 -7.68
N GLY A 105 -10.32 6.34 -6.76
CA GLY A 105 -11.71 6.73 -7.04
C GLY A 105 -12.70 5.58 -7.30
N GLY A 106 -12.33 4.34 -6.99
CA GLY A 106 -13.26 3.21 -7.01
C GLY A 106 -14.24 3.25 -5.84
N ALA A 107 -15.41 2.61 -5.98
CA ALA A 107 -16.21 2.27 -4.82
C ALA A 107 -15.37 1.32 -3.94
N VAL A 108 -15.18 1.65 -2.67
CA VAL A 108 -14.32 0.90 -1.75
C VAL A 108 -15.05 0.65 -0.44
N CYS A 109 -14.76 -0.48 0.20
CA CYS A 109 -15.24 -0.77 1.53
C CYS A 109 -14.67 0.27 2.53
N PRO A 110 -15.51 0.98 3.31
CA PRO A 110 -15.02 1.96 4.28
C PRO A 110 -14.30 1.31 5.47
N PHE A 111 -14.50 0.00 5.69
CA PHE A 111 -13.90 -0.73 6.79
C PHE A 111 -12.52 -1.30 6.44
N CYS A 112 -12.39 -2.00 5.30
CA CYS A 112 -11.15 -2.68 4.91
C CYS A 112 -10.45 -2.12 3.65
N GLY A 113 -11.08 -1.24 2.87
CA GLY A 113 -10.49 -0.66 1.65
C GLY A 113 -10.59 -1.47 0.38
N ALA A 114 -11.10 -2.70 0.45
CA ALA A 114 -11.27 -3.54 -0.73
C ALA A 114 -12.19 -2.89 -1.76
N ALA A 115 -11.92 -3.14 -3.04
CA ALA A 115 -12.77 -2.68 -4.12
C ALA A 115 -14.19 -3.26 -3.98
N ALA A 116 -15.18 -2.38 -3.95
CA ALA A 116 -16.60 -2.70 -3.99
C ALA A 116 -17.13 -2.56 -5.42
N ARG A 117 -18.11 -3.39 -5.78
CA ARG A 117 -18.83 -3.27 -7.04
C ARG A 117 -20.16 -2.58 -6.81
N SER A 118 -20.67 -1.92 -7.84
CA SER A 118 -22.04 -1.39 -7.81
C SER A 118 -23.03 -2.52 -7.52
N GLY A 119 -23.85 -2.34 -6.49
CA GLY A 119 -24.82 -3.34 -6.02
C GLY A 119 -24.30 -4.31 -4.95
N ASP A 120 -23.03 -4.24 -4.55
CA ASP A 120 -22.56 -5.01 -3.39
C ASP A 120 -23.21 -4.48 -2.10
N VAL A 121 -23.89 -5.35 -1.35
CA VAL A 121 -24.50 -5.03 -0.03
C VAL A 121 -23.52 -5.33 1.11
N PHE A 122 -22.60 -6.27 0.91
CA PHE A 122 -21.57 -6.66 1.86
C PHE A 122 -20.21 -6.73 1.16
N CYS A 123 -19.16 -6.42 1.90
CA CYS A 123 -17.79 -6.48 1.42
C CYS A 123 -17.36 -7.93 1.22
N ARG A 124 -16.88 -8.26 0.03
CA ARG A 124 -16.43 -9.61 -0.35
C ARG A 124 -15.16 -10.06 0.37
N GLU A 125 -14.38 -9.12 0.91
CA GLU A 125 -13.12 -9.39 1.62
C GLU A 125 -13.30 -9.46 3.13
N CYS A 126 -14.10 -8.57 3.75
CA CYS A 126 -14.22 -8.52 5.22
C CYS A 126 -15.62 -8.84 5.76
N GLY A 127 -16.64 -8.96 4.91
CA GLY A 127 -18.00 -9.30 5.31
C GLY A 127 -18.83 -8.15 5.90
N GLN A 128 -18.24 -6.97 6.13
CA GLN A 128 -18.98 -5.79 6.63
C GLN A 128 -19.97 -5.26 5.59
N LYS A 129 -21.08 -4.69 6.07
CA LYS A 129 -22.09 -4.06 5.21
C LYS A 129 -21.51 -2.81 4.52
N LEU A 130 -21.71 -2.70 3.21
CA LEU A 130 -21.22 -1.60 2.35
C LEU A 130 -22.20 -0.44 2.26
#